data_AF-A0A497P5H0-F1
#
_entry.id   AF-A0A497P5H0-F1
#
_cell.length_a   1.000
_cell.length_b   1.000
_cell.length_c   1.000
_cell.angle_alpha   90.00
_cell.angle_beta   90.00
_cell.angle_gamma   90.00
#
_symmetry.space_group_name_H-M   'P 1'
#
loop_
_entity.id
_entity.type
_entity.pdbx_description
1 polymer ?
#
loop_
_entity_poly.entity_id
_entity_poly.type
_entity_poly.pdbx_seq_one_letter_code
_entity_poly.pdbx_strand_id
1 'polypeptide(L)'
;MYMLKFGQLKDGVDWDEFNRVSKKYLEYLEKKYPPIKTVVFCRRIEGLGPYEFVVVLEFPDPAWWHSLHERLARDEEYLRLGEEVDKFIDYKTYRTMWAFDVFFGTDKTTPIYGYGYEVPAHE
;
A
#
# COMPACT_ATOMS: atom_id res chain seq x y z
N MET A 1 -6.41 -13.56 1.53
CA MET A 1 -5.48 -12.98 2.53
C MET A 1 -5.44 -11.48 2.38
N TYR A 2 -4.99 -10.75 3.40
CA TYR A 2 -4.83 -9.29 3.36
C TYR A 2 -3.36 -8.86 3.46
N MET A 3 -3.08 -7.64 3.01
CA MET A 3 -1.87 -6.86 3.28
C MET A 3 -2.28 -5.46 3.68
N LEU A 4 -1.58 -4.86 4.65
CA LEU A 4 -1.88 -3.53 5.15
C LEU A 4 -0.65 -2.62 4.98
N LYS A 5 -0.71 -1.69 4.04
CA LYS A 5 0.34 -0.68 3.89
C LYS A 5 -0.08 0.60 4.61
N PHE A 6 0.72 1.03 5.58
CA PHE A 6 0.47 2.26 6.34
C PHE A 6 1.37 3.36 5.83
N GLY A 7 0.85 4.58 5.76
CA GLY A 7 1.62 5.73 5.30
C GLY A 7 1.17 7.04 5.91
N GLN A 8 2.02 8.04 5.72
CA GLN A 8 1.80 9.42 6.16
C GLN A 8 1.99 10.35 4.97
N LEU A 9 1.21 11.42 4.93
CA LEU A 9 1.28 12.41 3.87
C LEU A 9 2.21 13.55 4.27
N LYS A 10 2.77 14.24 3.27
CA LYS A 10 3.48 15.51 3.49
C LYS A 10 2.53 16.55 4.06
N ASP A 11 3.09 17.46 4.85
CA ASP A 11 2.34 18.59 5.40
C ASP A 11 1.64 19.39 4.29
N GLY A 12 0.34 19.63 4.47
CA GLY A 12 -0.48 20.42 3.55
C GLY A 12 -0.98 19.68 2.30
N VAL A 13 -0.80 18.36 2.21
CA VAL A 13 -1.42 17.56 1.14
C VAL A 13 -2.95 17.64 1.20
N ASP A 14 -3.57 17.92 0.06
CA ASP A 14 -5.01 17.79 -0.11
C ASP A 14 -5.40 16.30 -0.17
N TRP A 15 -6.22 15.89 0.78
CA TRP A 15 -6.71 14.52 0.90
C TRP A 15 -7.53 14.08 -0.31
N ASP A 16 -8.32 14.98 -0.89
CA ASP A 16 -9.18 14.63 -2.04
C ASP A 16 -8.33 14.41 -3.29
N GLU A 17 -7.28 15.21 -3.45
CA GLU A 17 -6.30 15.01 -4.51
C GLU A 17 -5.53 13.71 -4.33
N PHE A 18 -5.02 13.45 -3.13
CA PHE A 18 -4.35 12.20 -2.80
C PHE A 18 -5.23 10.99 -3.11
N ASN A 19 -6.50 11.02 -2.66
CA ASN A 19 -7.45 9.94 -2.84
C ASN A 19 -7.75 9.72 -4.34
N ARG A 20 -7.90 10.79 -5.12
CA ARG A 20 -8.11 10.72 -6.57
C ARG A 20 -6.92 10.09 -7.29
N VAL A 21 -5.69 10.43 -6.92
CA VAL A 21 -4.48 9.85 -7.54
C VAL A 21 -4.32 8.39 -7.14
N SER A 22 -4.43 8.09 -5.84
CA SER A 22 -4.31 6.73 -5.31
C SER A 22 -5.37 5.79 -5.86
N LYS A 23 -6.60 6.26 -6.05
CA LYS A 23 -7.67 5.46 -6.65
C LYS A 23 -7.31 4.96 -8.05
N LYS A 24 -6.66 5.78 -8.90
CA LYS A 24 -6.22 5.35 -10.23
C LYS A 24 -5.17 4.24 -10.17
N TYR A 25 -4.22 4.37 -9.25
CA TYR A 25 -3.19 3.37 -8.99
C TYR A 25 -3.80 2.04 -8.54
N LEU A 26 -4.78 2.09 -7.62
CA LEU A 26 -5.46 0.91 -7.08
C LEU A 26 -6.38 0.24 -8.11
N GLU A 27 -7.16 1.02 -8.87
CA GLU A 27 -7.99 0.51 -9.96
C GLU A 27 -7.16 -0.15 -11.07
N TYR A 28 -5.98 0.39 -11.36
CA TYR A 28 -5.04 -0.24 -12.30
C TYR A 28 -4.59 -1.62 -11.81
N LEU A 29 -4.22 -1.73 -10.53
CA LEU A 29 -3.83 -2.99 -9.91
C LEU A 29 -4.96 -4.04 -9.98
N GLU A 30 -6.18 -3.68 -9.60
CA GLU A 30 -7.35 -4.58 -9.66
C GLU A 30 -7.65 -5.05 -11.08
N LYS A 31 -7.59 -4.13 -12.06
CA LYS A 31 -7.92 -4.45 -13.45
C LYS A 31 -6.86 -5.35 -14.09
N LYS A 32 -5.58 -5.06 -13.87
CA LYS A 32 -4.47 -5.77 -14.51
C LYS A 32 -4.13 -7.08 -13.80
N TYR A 33 -4.37 -7.14 -12.48
CA TYR A 33 -4.10 -8.30 -11.65
C TYR A 33 -5.39 -8.71 -10.91
N PRO A 34 -6.33 -9.38 -11.59
CA PRO A 34 -7.68 -9.68 -11.07
C PRO A 34 -7.77 -10.36 -9.71
N PRO A 35 -6.77 -11.14 -9.25
CA PRO A 35 -6.79 -11.67 -7.89
C PRO A 35 -6.64 -10.61 -6.80
N ILE A 36 -6.22 -9.39 -7.14
CA ILE A 36 -6.18 -8.25 -6.23
C ILE A 36 -7.58 -7.67 -6.09
N LYS A 37 -8.02 -7.50 -4.84
CA LYS A 37 -9.11 -6.57 -4.51
C LYS A 37 -8.57 -5.53 -3.56
N THR A 38 -8.82 -4.27 -3.82
CA THR A 38 -8.47 -3.18 -2.91
C THR A 38 -9.66 -2.94 -2.01
N VAL A 39 -9.46 -3.11 -0.70
CA VAL A 39 -10.59 -3.16 0.22
C VAL A 39 -10.78 -1.83 0.94
N VAL A 40 -9.74 -1.05 1.24
CA VAL A 40 -9.93 0.16 2.07
C VAL A 40 -8.82 1.19 1.86
N PHE A 41 -9.22 2.46 1.78
CA PHE A 41 -8.40 3.64 2.02
C PHE A 41 -9.03 4.47 3.17
N CYS A 42 -8.46 4.45 4.37
CA CYS A 42 -8.99 5.19 5.52
C CYS A 42 -8.18 6.45 5.79
N ARG A 43 -8.86 7.56 6.12
CA ARG A 43 -8.24 8.75 6.71
C ARG A 43 -8.23 8.60 8.22
N ARG A 44 -7.05 8.65 8.83
CA ARG A 44 -6.80 8.70 10.29
C ARG A 44 -7.41 7.53 11.07
N ILE A 45 -6.54 6.65 11.56
CA ILE A 45 -6.95 5.57 12.47
C ILE A 45 -6.46 5.95 13.86
N GLU A 46 -7.40 6.23 14.76
CA GLU A 46 -7.06 6.48 16.16
C GLU A 46 -6.27 5.29 16.72
N GLY A 47 -5.13 5.57 17.37
CA GLY A 47 -4.27 4.55 17.97
C GLY A 47 -3.18 3.96 17.07
N LEU A 48 -3.08 4.36 15.79
CA LEU A 48 -2.01 3.91 14.88
C LEU A 48 -0.81 4.88 14.78
N GLY A 49 -0.63 5.77 15.76
CA GLY A 49 0.52 6.66 15.80
C GLY A 49 0.52 7.69 14.66
N PRO A 50 1.62 7.85 13.92
CA PRO A 50 1.76 8.93 12.93
C PRO A 50 1.11 8.63 11.57
N TYR A 51 0.62 7.40 11.36
CA TYR A 51 0.05 7.01 10.06
C TYR A 51 -1.30 7.67 9.82
N GLU A 52 -1.42 8.33 8.68
CA GLU A 52 -2.64 9.03 8.27
C GLU A 52 -3.53 8.18 7.39
N PHE A 53 -2.98 7.13 6.78
CA PHE A 53 -3.75 6.22 5.96
C PHE A 53 -3.30 4.77 6.04
N VAL A 54 -4.21 3.89 5.65
CA VAL A 54 -3.95 2.47 5.40
C VAL A 54 -4.50 2.09 4.02
N VAL A 55 -3.73 1.32 3.27
CA VAL A 55 -4.16 0.62 2.05
C VAL A 55 -4.28 -0.86 2.37
N VAL A 56 -5.46 -1.42 2.12
CA VAL A 56 -5.70 -2.87 2.29
C VAL A 56 -5.81 -3.54 0.93
N LEU A 57 -4.92 -4.50 0.65
CA LEU A 57 -4.96 -5.33 -0.55
C LEU A 57 -5.35 -6.76 -0.17
N GLU A 58 -6.34 -7.33 -0.85
CA GLU A 58 -6.73 -8.73 -0.76
C GLU A 58 -6.15 -9.50 -1.94
N PHE A 59 -5.59 -10.69 -1.69
CA PHE A 59 -5.06 -11.60 -2.71
C PHE A 59 -5.09 -13.07 -2.25
N PRO A 60 -4.89 -14.05 -3.14
CA PRO A 60 -5.13 -15.47 -2.83
C PRO A 60 -4.23 -16.06 -1.73
N ASP A 61 -2.91 -15.98 -1.90
CA ASP A 61 -1.91 -16.62 -1.02
C ASP A 61 -0.53 -15.90 -1.09
N PRO A 62 0.43 -16.17 -0.18
CA PRO A 62 1.66 -15.38 -0.09
C PRO A 62 2.57 -15.62 -1.29
N ALA A 63 2.56 -16.83 -1.86
CA ALA A 63 3.36 -17.16 -3.04
C ALA A 63 2.90 -16.36 -4.26
N TRP A 64 1.59 -16.17 -4.39
CA TRP A 64 1.00 -15.32 -5.43
C TRP A 64 1.53 -13.88 -5.33
N TRP A 65 1.56 -13.30 -4.13
CA TRP A 65 2.10 -11.96 -3.88
C TRP A 65 3.58 -11.83 -4.21
N HIS A 66 4.41 -12.80 -3.79
CA HIS A 66 5.84 -12.81 -4.10
C HIS A 66 6.06 -12.87 -5.62
N SER A 67 5.28 -13.68 -6.34
CA SER A 67 5.35 -13.74 -7.82
C SER A 67 4.89 -12.45 -8.50
N LEU A 68 4.05 -11.65 -7.84
CA LEU A 68 3.54 -10.39 -8.36
C LEU A 68 4.61 -9.30 -8.29
N HIS A 69 5.40 -9.23 -7.22
CA HIS A 69 6.46 -8.23 -7.05
C HIS A 69 7.39 -8.14 -8.27
N GLU A 70 7.85 -9.28 -8.79
CA GLU A 70 8.73 -9.31 -9.97
C GLU A 70 8.07 -8.79 -11.24
N ARG A 71 6.75 -9.01 -11.38
CA ARG A 71 5.96 -8.50 -12.52
C ARG A 71 5.72 -7.00 -12.39
N LEU A 72 5.42 -6.52 -11.19
CA LEU A 72 5.22 -5.10 -10.90
C LEU A 72 6.51 -4.29 -11.10
N ALA A 73 7.67 -4.85 -10.73
CA ALA A 73 8.97 -4.21 -10.93
C ALA A 73 9.33 -3.94 -12.40
N ARG A 74 8.62 -4.56 -13.36
CA ARG A 74 8.80 -4.38 -14.80
C ARG A 74 7.61 -3.71 -15.49
N ASP A 75 6.60 -3.30 -14.72
CA ASP A 75 5.39 -2.72 -15.24
C ASP A 75 5.49 -1.19 -15.25
N GLU A 76 5.85 -0.61 -16.40
CA GLU A 76 6.09 0.83 -16.57
C GLU A 76 4.89 1.70 -16.12
N GLU A 77 3.66 1.27 -16.40
CA GLU A 77 2.47 2.03 -16.02
C GLU A 77 2.20 1.93 -14.52
N TYR A 78 2.47 0.77 -13.90
CA TYR A 78 2.42 0.62 -12.44
C TYR A 78 3.44 1.54 -11.77
N LEU A 79 4.69 1.55 -12.27
CA LEU A 79 5.76 2.38 -11.73
C LEU A 79 5.42 3.86 -11.87
N ARG A 80 4.96 4.29 -13.05
CA ARG A 80 4.52 5.68 -13.31
C ARG A 80 3.38 6.11 -12.39
N LEU A 81 2.38 5.25 -12.17
CA LEU A 81 1.27 5.54 -11.25
C LEU A 81 1.74 5.57 -9.79
N GLY A 82 2.70 4.71 -9.43
CA GLY A 82 3.34 4.69 -8.11
C GLY A 82 4.09 6.00 -7.83
N GLU A 83 4.87 6.50 -8.78
CA GLU A 83 5.57 7.79 -8.68
C GLU A 83 4.61 8.97 -8.45
N GLU A 84 3.41 8.95 -9.04
CA GLU A 84 2.39 9.97 -8.79
C GLU A 84 1.87 9.92 -7.35
N VAL A 85 1.70 8.73 -6.77
CA VAL A 85 1.32 8.55 -5.36
C VAL A 85 2.47 8.96 -4.44
N ASP A 86 3.71 8.61 -4.77
CA ASP A 86 4.91 8.90 -3.98
C ASP A 86 5.15 10.40 -3.74
N LYS A 87 4.67 11.27 -4.65
CA LYS A 87 4.74 12.73 -4.48
C LYS A 87 4.07 13.22 -3.21
N PHE A 88 3.07 12.50 -2.71
CA PHE A 88 2.31 12.88 -1.52
C PHE A 88 2.85 12.29 -0.22
N ILE A 89 3.70 11.26 -0.30
CA ILE A 89 4.14 10.51 0.87
C ILE A 89 5.33 11.19 1.57
N ASP A 90 5.26 11.32 2.89
CA ASP A 90 6.37 11.87 3.68
C ASP A 90 7.36 10.78 4.11
N TYR A 91 8.38 10.57 3.27
CA TYR A 91 9.50 9.69 3.56
C TYR A 91 10.58 10.32 4.47
N LYS A 92 10.53 11.63 4.76
CA LYS A 92 11.58 12.36 5.49
C LYS A 92 11.31 12.44 6.99
N THR A 93 10.05 12.69 7.38
CA THR A 93 9.67 12.81 8.80
C THR A 93 9.68 11.44 9.49
N TYR A 94 9.42 10.38 8.73
CA TYR A 94 9.63 9.00 9.16
C TYR A 94 10.42 8.30 8.06
N ARG A 95 11.68 7.93 8.35
CA ARG A 95 12.63 7.25 7.43
C ARG A 95 12.14 5.88 6.90
N THR A 96 10.88 5.54 7.11
CA THR A 96 10.30 4.22 7.00
C THR A 96 8.80 4.37 6.77
N MET A 97 8.36 4.22 5.53
CA MET A 97 7.01 3.68 5.31
C MET A 97 7.04 2.27 5.88
N TRP A 98 6.41 2.03 7.04
CA TRP A 98 6.21 0.67 7.51
C TRP A 98 5.08 0.06 6.67
N ALA A 99 5.46 -0.56 5.56
CA ALA A 99 4.60 -1.55 4.95
C ALA A 99 4.55 -2.74 5.92
N PHE A 100 3.41 -2.93 6.57
CA PHE A 100 3.17 -4.11 7.37
C PHE A 100 2.44 -5.11 6.49
N ASP A 101 3.19 -6.03 5.90
CA ASP A 101 2.56 -7.13 5.17
C ASP A 101 2.00 -8.12 6.19
N VAL A 102 0.83 -7.79 6.78
CA VAL A 102 0.13 -8.64 7.74
C VAL A 102 -0.78 -9.58 6.96
N PHE A 103 -0.33 -10.81 6.80
CA PHE A 103 -1.10 -11.86 6.14
C PHE A 103 -2.13 -12.41 7.12
N PHE A 104 -3.41 -12.21 6.84
CA PHE A 104 -4.47 -12.92 7.58
C PHE A 104 -4.83 -14.23 6.89
N GLY A 105 -5.12 -15.25 7.68
CA GLY A 105 -5.66 -16.53 7.21
C GLY A 105 -7.02 -16.40 6.54
N THR A 106 -7.55 -17.52 6.05
CA THR A 106 -8.85 -17.56 5.38
C THR A 106 -10.01 -17.15 6.31
N ASP A 107 -9.80 -17.23 7.63
CA ASP A 107 -10.72 -16.76 8.67
C ASP A 107 -10.71 -15.23 8.87
N LYS A 108 -9.74 -14.51 8.25
CA LYS A 108 -9.56 -13.05 8.30
C LYS A 108 -9.28 -12.49 9.70
N THR A 109 -9.00 -13.34 10.67
CA THR A 109 -8.81 -12.95 12.08
C THR A 109 -7.46 -13.39 12.65
N THR A 110 -6.86 -14.45 12.09
CA THR A 110 -5.57 -14.96 12.56
C THR A 110 -4.42 -14.38 11.72
N PRO A 111 -3.50 -13.58 12.30
CA PRO A 111 -2.28 -13.17 11.59
C PRO A 111 -1.37 -14.39 11.40
N ILE A 112 -0.98 -14.65 10.16
CA ILE A 112 -0.10 -15.75 9.77
C ILE A 112 1.36 -15.30 9.85
N TYR A 113 1.70 -14.13 9.27
CA TYR A 113 3.04 -13.52 9.30
C TYR A 113 2.94 -12.00 9.14
N GLY A 114 3.95 -11.27 9.64
CA GLY A 114 4.09 -9.82 9.48
C GLY A 114 5.56 -9.45 9.27
N TYR A 115 5.90 -8.86 8.12
CA TYR A 115 7.21 -8.26 7.90
C TYR A 115 7.02 -6.74 7.83
N GLY A 116 7.63 -6.03 8.77
CA GLY A 116 7.91 -4.61 8.61
C GLY A 116 9.26 -4.50 7.92
N TYR A 117 9.30 -3.86 6.76
CA TYR A 117 10.54 -3.56 6.08
C TYR A 117 10.65 -2.06 5.83
N GLU A 118 11.86 -1.53 5.95
CA GLU A 118 12.13 -0.16 5.59
C GLU A 118 12.07 -0.04 4.07
N VAL A 119 11.18 0.82 3.56
CA VAL A 119 11.28 1.26 2.17
C VAL A 119 12.34 2.36 2.14
N PRO A 120 13.53 2.10 1.57
CA PRO A 120 14.54 3.15 1.46
C PRO A 120 13.97 4.29 0.62
N ALA A 121 14.04 5.51 1.14
CA ALA A 121 13.77 6.69 0.33
C ALA A 121 14.73 6.65 -0.86
N HIS A 122 14.20 6.51 -2.08
CA HIS A 122 15.00 6.72 -3.27
C HIS A 122 15.52 8.17 -3.23
N GLU A 123 16.83 8.34 -3.20
CA GLU A 123 17.49 9.64 -3.41
C GLU A 123 17.27 10.15 -4.85
#